data_AF-A0A3R9PEB9-F1
#
_entry.id   AF-A0A3R9PEB9-F1
#
_cell.length_a   1.000
_cell.length_b   1.000
_cell.length_c   1.000
_cell.angle_alpha   90.00
_cell.angle_beta   90.00
_cell.angle_gamma   90.00
#
_symmetry.space_group_name_H-M   'P 1'
#
loop_
_entity.id
_entity.type
_entity.pdbx_description
1 polymer ?
#
loop_
_entity_poly.entity_id
_entity_poly.type
_entity_poly.pdbx_seq_one_letter_code
_entity_poly.pdbx_strand_id
1 'polypeptide(L)'
;MRRGLSLFILLLIFLLQIPQASGEEVRYEHKVVVWSTRHPALSSKAEVLENGTTVLRPGGFLKYEINLPFELPAGSYLMLMASVSSDSRDISVIQVKVRVNEGEYQLYNLTVLHGVFFPQFIYFGKVEGRNLSIWIFHHRSVLGNASLLLTNIGMEFFIPVKEKAIPFEEYFMGHLGNLAGKVVVYKKEIRGKVVEVYVDYRTIIAVRKTEYCGLNNMPPSFSIDEQVDQWRGGFSKNRMYNSVDGCWYYVYFPALYKG
;
A
#
# COMPACT_ATOMS: atom_id res chain seq x y z
N MET A 1 3.03 50.95 -19.53
CA MET A 1 1.96 50.21 -18.81
C MET A 1 2.17 48.72 -19.03
N ARG A 2 2.58 48.01 -17.97
CA ARG A 2 2.78 46.55 -17.98
C ARG A 2 1.41 45.87 -17.94
N ARG A 3 1.06 45.07 -18.94
CA ARG A 3 -0.07 44.14 -18.85
C ARG A 3 0.46 42.83 -18.28
N GLY A 4 0.11 42.55 -17.03
CA GLY A 4 0.40 41.29 -16.36
C GLY A 4 -0.41 40.18 -17.01
N LEU A 5 0.29 39.18 -17.55
CA LEU A 5 -0.30 37.93 -18.00
C LEU A 5 -0.51 37.08 -16.75
N SER A 6 -1.73 37.06 -16.22
CA SER A 6 -2.11 36.13 -15.14
C SER A 6 -2.14 34.72 -15.72
N LEU A 7 -1.10 33.94 -15.41
CA LEU A 7 -1.00 32.53 -15.73
C LEU A 7 -1.96 31.76 -14.81
N PHE A 8 -3.13 31.40 -15.32
CA PHE A 8 -4.06 30.48 -14.66
C PHE A 8 -3.44 29.07 -14.70
N ILE A 9 -2.84 28.63 -13.60
CA ILE A 9 -2.41 27.24 -13.43
C ILE A 9 -3.66 26.43 -13.06
N LEU A 10 -4.22 25.72 -14.02
CA LEU A 10 -5.29 24.76 -13.83
C LEU A 10 -4.69 23.51 -13.17
N LEU A 11 -4.80 23.41 -11.84
CA LEU A 11 -4.39 22.24 -11.07
C LEU A 11 -5.45 21.13 -11.25
N LEU A 12 -5.34 20.32 -12.30
CA LEU A 12 -6.14 19.10 -12.43
C LEU A 12 -5.62 18.06 -11.44
N ILE A 13 -6.24 18.01 -10.26
CA ILE A 13 -6.08 16.88 -9.33
C ILE A 13 -6.92 15.73 -9.90
N PHE A 14 -6.27 14.80 -10.60
CA PHE A 14 -6.86 13.48 -10.80
C PHE A 14 -6.83 12.75 -9.45
N LEU A 15 -7.97 12.73 -8.78
CA LEU A 15 -8.26 11.73 -7.75
C LEU A 15 -8.27 10.36 -8.45
N LEU A 16 -7.12 9.68 -8.44
CA LEU A 16 -7.06 8.26 -8.70
C LEU A 16 -7.97 7.58 -7.67
N GLN A 17 -9.16 7.17 -8.11
CA GLN A 17 -9.97 6.22 -7.35
C GLN A 17 -9.18 4.92 -7.32
N ILE A 18 -8.45 4.70 -6.22
CA ILE A 18 -7.90 3.38 -5.91
C ILE A 18 -9.13 2.48 -5.68
N PRO A 19 -9.34 1.44 -6.50
CA PRO A 19 -10.42 0.52 -6.23
C PRO A 19 -10.17 -0.12 -4.86
N GLN A 20 -11.16 -0.03 -3.97
CA GLN A 20 -11.21 -0.81 -2.74
C GLN A 20 -11.24 -2.29 -3.12
N ALA A 21 -10.05 -2.89 -3.21
CA ALA A 21 -9.88 -4.32 -3.34
C ALA A 21 -10.05 -4.94 -1.94
N SER A 22 -10.93 -5.94 -1.87
CA SER A 22 -11.01 -7.03 -0.89
C SER A 22 -10.16 -6.87 0.38
N GLY A 23 -10.82 -6.61 1.52
CA GLY A 23 -10.63 -7.13 2.89
C GLY A 23 -9.26 -7.55 3.48
N GLU A 24 -8.15 -7.43 2.77
CA GLU A 24 -6.79 -7.65 3.26
C GLU A 24 -6.14 -6.27 3.39
N GLU A 25 -5.81 -5.87 4.62
CA GLU A 25 -5.01 -4.68 4.86
C GLU A 25 -3.61 -4.95 4.28
N VAL A 26 -3.36 -4.50 3.04
CA VAL A 26 -2.04 -4.61 2.43
C VAL A 26 -1.14 -3.55 3.06
N ARG A 27 -0.30 -3.96 4.00
CA ARG A 27 0.78 -3.13 4.52
C ARG A 27 1.93 -3.10 3.52
N TYR A 28 2.57 -1.94 3.37
CA TYR A 28 3.72 -1.78 2.49
C TYR A 28 4.98 -1.53 3.32
N GLU A 29 6.06 -2.24 2.99
CA GLU A 29 7.41 -1.90 3.42
C GLU A 29 7.91 -0.79 2.49
N HIS A 30 8.31 0.34 3.07
CA HIS A 30 8.93 1.44 2.35
C HIS A 30 10.44 1.21 2.27
N LYS A 31 10.98 1.06 1.06
CA LYS A 31 12.41 0.96 0.82
C LYS A 31 12.86 2.13 -0.05
N VAL A 32 13.77 2.93 0.48
CA VAL A 32 14.40 4.02 -0.25
C VAL A 32 15.71 3.52 -0.85
N VAL A 33 15.86 3.66 -2.16
CA VAL A 33 17.12 3.39 -2.87
C VAL A 33 17.55 4.68 -3.57
N VAL A 34 18.55 5.34 -2.99
CA VAL A 34 19.17 6.52 -3.60
C VAL A 34 20.16 6.04 -4.67
N TRP A 35 19.99 6.51 -5.89
CA TRP A 35 20.82 6.11 -7.02
C TRP A 35 21.54 7.32 -7.62
N SER A 36 22.79 7.15 -8.05
CA SER A 36 23.59 8.28 -8.56
C SER A 36 23.41 8.43 -10.06
N THR A 37 23.07 9.63 -10.52
CA THR A 37 22.95 10.01 -11.94
C THR A 37 24.25 9.88 -12.76
N ARG A 38 25.37 9.58 -12.11
CA ARG A 38 26.72 9.67 -12.68
C ARG A 38 27.00 8.65 -13.78
N HIS A 39 26.24 7.55 -13.85
CA HIS A 39 26.55 6.44 -14.75
C HIS A 39 25.31 5.94 -15.52
N PRO A 40 24.79 6.72 -16.49
CA PRO A 40 23.83 6.18 -17.43
C PRO A 40 24.45 5.02 -18.22
N ALA A 41 23.67 3.96 -18.44
CA ALA A 41 24.06 2.83 -19.28
C ALA A 41 24.18 3.24 -20.75
N LEU A 42 23.37 4.21 -21.19
CA LEU A 42 23.44 4.82 -22.51
C LEU A 42 23.05 6.29 -22.42
N SER A 43 23.71 7.15 -23.19
CA SER A 43 23.34 8.56 -23.27
C SER A 43 23.53 9.12 -24.67
N SER A 44 22.79 10.18 -24.98
CA SER A 44 22.96 10.95 -26.20
C SER A 44 22.78 12.43 -25.90
N LYS A 45 23.69 13.26 -26.40
CA LYS A 45 23.76 14.70 -26.14
C LYS A 45 23.69 15.05 -24.64
N ALA A 46 24.31 14.21 -23.82
CA ALA A 46 24.43 14.38 -22.39
C ALA A 46 25.88 14.62 -22.00
N GLU A 47 26.09 15.44 -20.99
CA GLU A 47 27.40 15.77 -20.44
C GLU A 47 27.31 15.77 -18.91
N VAL A 48 28.22 15.07 -18.22
CA VAL A 48 28.27 15.03 -16.76
C VAL A 48 29.33 16.02 -16.30
N LEU A 49 28.93 17.03 -15.54
CA LEU A 49 29.81 18.04 -14.97
C LEU A 49 30.55 17.49 -13.73
N GLU A 50 31.64 18.15 -13.33
CA GLU A 50 32.46 17.74 -12.17
C GLU A 50 31.67 17.66 -10.86
N ASN A 51 30.64 18.50 -10.69
CA ASN A 51 29.77 18.49 -9.52
C ASN A 51 28.73 17.33 -9.53
N GLY A 52 28.73 16.48 -10.57
CA GLY A 52 27.81 15.37 -10.75
C GLY A 52 26.48 15.73 -11.44
N THR A 53 26.29 17.00 -11.83
CA THR A 53 25.11 17.43 -12.59
C THR A 53 25.22 16.93 -14.03
N THR A 54 24.17 16.31 -14.54
CA THR A 54 24.06 15.92 -15.95
C THR A 54 23.33 17.00 -16.74
N VAL A 55 23.99 17.56 -17.75
CA VAL A 55 23.43 18.47 -18.74
C VAL A 55 22.90 17.63 -19.90
N LEU A 56 21.60 17.69 -20.16
CA LEU A 56 20.94 16.99 -21.27
C LEU A 56 20.44 17.99 -22.31
N ARG A 57 21.08 18.02 -23.48
CA ARG A 57 20.77 18.98 -24.56
C ARG A 57 19.50 18.57 -25.34
N PRO A 58 18.86 19.48 -26.09
CA PRO A 58 17.67 19.20 -26.92
C PRO A 58 17.77 17.96 -27.80
N GLY A 59 16.76 17.09 -27.67
CA GLY A 59 16.69 15.81 -28.38
C GLY A 59 17.68 14.76 -27.88
N GLY A 60 18.31 15.01 -26.73
CA GLY A 60 19.13 14.03 -26.02
C GLY A 60 18.29 13.07 -25.19
N PHE A 61 18.93 11.98 -24.77
CA PHE A 61 18.34 11.05 -23.82
C PHE A 61 19.37 10.48 -22.84
N LEU A 62 18.88 9.98 -21.71
CA LEU A 62 19.59 9.16 -20.75
C LEU A 62 18.86 7.83 -20.59
N LYS A 63 19.59 6.72 -20.56
CA LYS A 63 19.09 5.40 -20.22
C LYS A 63 19.82 4.88 -19.00
N TYR A 64 19.07 4.40 -18.02
CA TYR A 64 19.56 3.70 -16.86
C TYR A 64 19.07 2.27 -16.89
N GLU A 65 19.99 1.34 -16.65
CA GLU A 65 19.69 -0.08 -16.46
C GLU A 65 20.09 -0.44 -15.03
N ILE A 66 19.11 -0.85 -14.24
CA ILE A 66 19.24 -1.04 -12.80
C ILE A 66 18.80 -2.46 -12.49
N ASN A 67 19.73 -3.28 -12.00
CA ASN A 67 19.43 -4.59 -11.47
C ASN A 67 19.19 -4.47 -9.96
N LEU A 68 17.96 -4.71 -9.53
CA LEU A 68 17.60 -4.59 -8.12
C LEU A 68 18.23 -5.72 -7.29
N PRO A 69 18.61 -5.45 -6.03
CA PRO A 69 19.17 -6.47 -5.15
C PRO A 69 18.13 -7.52 -4.72
N PHE A 70 16.84 -7.28 -4.99
CA PHE A 70 15.72 -8.17 -4.70
C PHE A 70 14.70 -8.13 -5.84
N GLU A 71 13.85 -9.15 -5.90
CA GLU A 71 12.72 -9.21 -6.82
C GLU A 71 11.52 -8.45 -6.22
N LEU A 72 10.94 -7.53 -6.99
CA LEU A 72 9.72 -6.82 -6.62
C LEU A 72 8.52 -7.74 -6.79
N PRO A 73 7.78 -8.07 -5.72
CA PRO A 73 6.58 -8.89 -5.82
C PRO A 73 5.47 -8.13 -6.55
N ALA A 74 4.54 -8.89 -7.14
CA ALA A 74 3.32 -8.35 -7.72
C ALA A 74 2.58 -7.48 -6.69
N GLY A 75 2.29 -6.23 -7.06
CA GLY A 75 1.63 -5.26 -6.19
C GLY A 75 2.56 -4.17 -5.68
N SER A 76 3.85 -4.25 -5.98
CA SER A 76 4.82 -3.20 -5.66
C SER A 76 4.57 -1.93 -6.46
N TYR A 77 4.91 -0.79 -5.89
CA TYR A 77 4.91 0.51 -6.56
C TYR A 77 6.31 1.12 -6.56
N LEU A 78 6.58 1.91 -7.58
CA LEU A 78 7.83 2.64 -7.75
C LEU A 78 7.53 4.14 -7.86
N MET A 79 8.20 4.92 -7.03
CA MET A 79 8.25 6.36 -7.14
C MET A 79 9.66 6.80 -7.56
N LEU A 80 9.76 7.47 -8.70
CA LEU A 80 11.00 8.12 -9.13
C LEU A 80 10.99 9.56 -8.65
N MET A 81 12.09 10.01 -8.06
CA MET A 81 12.30 11.39 -7.66
C MET A 81 13.44 11.96 -8.51
N ALA A 82 13.17 13.00 -9.31
CA ALA A 82 14.21 13.66 -10.09
C ALA A 82 14.33 15.12 -9.66
N SER A 83 15.55 15.55 -9.35
CA SER A 83 15.88 16.96 -9.16
C SER A 83 16.30 17.55 -10.50
N VAL A 84 15.37 18.26 -11.12
CA VAL A 84 15.51 18.79 -12.48
C VAL A 84 15.42 20.31 -12.49
N SER A 85 16.20 20.95 -13.34
CA SER A 85 16.10 22.37 -13.66
C SER A 85 16.36 22.59 -15.15
N SER A 86 16.08 23.80 -15.64
CA SER A 86 16.37 24.22 -17.01
C SER A 86 17.22 25.49 -17.01
N ASP A 87 18.17 25.55 -17.93
CA ASP A 87 18.97 26.77 -18.18
C ASP A 87 18.17 27.85 -18.95
N SER A 88 17.00 27.50 -19.52
CA SER A 88 16.10 28.44 -20.17
C SER A 88 15.10 29.04 -19.19
N ARG A 89 14.73 30.30 -19.44
CA ARG A 89 13.65 31.02 -18.74
C ARG A 89 12.25 30.46 -19.05
N ASP A 90 12.13 29.61 -20.07
CA ASP A 90 10.87 28.99 -20.47
C ASP A 90 10.61 27.66 -19.77
N ILE A 91 9.33 27.32 -19.61
CA ILE A 91 8.91 26.01 -19.12
C ILE A 91 9.36 24.93 -20.10
N SER A 92 10.03 23.90 -19.59
CA SER A 92 10.46 22.73 -20.37
C SER A 92 9.71 21.48 -19.92
N VAL A 93 9.49 20.51 -20.82
CA VAL A 93 8.82 19.25 -20.49
C VAL A 93 9.76 18.09 -20.79
N ILE A 94 9.93 17.21 -19.80
CA ILE A 94 10.74 15.99 -19.91
C ILE A 94 9.80 14.79 -20.01
N GLN A 95 10.10 13.87 -20.92
CA GLN A 95 9.43 12.57 -20.95
C GLN A 95 10.26 11.54 -20.20
N VAL A 96 9.66 10.86 -19.25
CA VAL A 96 10.27 9.73 -18.54
C VAL A 96 9.51 8.47 -18.90
N LYS A 97 10.25 7.45 -19.35
CA LYS A 97 9.71 6.10 -19.60
C LYS A 97 10.35 5.11 -18.65
N VAL A 98 9.54 4.28 -18.03
CA VAL A 98 10.03 3.21 -17.16
C VAL A 98 9.48 1.88 -17.63
N ARG A 99 10.35 0.87 -17.59
CA ARG A 99 10.04 -0.52 -17.85
C ARG A 99 10.62 -1.38 -16.75
N VAL A 100 9.85 -2.37 -16.30
CA VAL A 100 10.32 -3.41 -15.38
C VAL A 100 10.31 -4.74 -16.10
N ASN A 101 11.40 -5.48 -16.00
CA ASN A 101 11.71 -6.67 -16.79
C ASN A 101 11.45 -6.43 -18.29
N GLU A 102 10.78 -7.39 -18.95
CA GLU A 102 10.36 -7.30 -20.34
C GLU A 102 8.91 -6.79 -20.51
N GLY A 103 8.32 -6.20 -19.46
CA GLY A 103 6.95 -5.69 -19.49
C GLY A 103 6.74 -4.45 -20.38
N GLU A 104 5.54 -3.90 -20.36
CA GLU A 104 5.20 -2.66 -21.09
C GLU A 104 5.86 -1.42 -20.47
N TYR A 105 6.03 -0.38 -21.30
CA TYR A 105 6.53 0.92 -20.83
C TYR A 105 5.42 1.75 -20.22
N GLN A 106 5.69 2.32 -19.05
CA GLN A 106 4.87 3.38 -18.48
C GLN A 106 5.51 4.74 -18.79
N LEU A 107 4.72 5.72 -19.24
CA LEU A 107 5.18 7.04 -19.69
C LEU A 107 4.64 8.18 -18.82
N TYR A 108 5.51 9.12 -18.47
CA TYR A 108 5.18 10.31 -17.67
C TYR A 108 5.85 11.55 -18.23
N ASN A 109 5.20 12.70 -18.06
CA ASN A 109 5.73 14.01 -18.42
C ASN A 109 6.04 14.79 -17.15
N LEU A 110 7.24 15.38 -17.07
CA LEU A 110 7.64 16.28 -16.00
C LEU A 110 7.75 17.70 -16.50
N THR A 111 7.20 18.64 -15.75
CA THR A 111 7.34 20.07 -16.01
C THR A 111 8.59 20.60 -15.32
N VAL A 112 9.44 21.33 -16.02
CA VAL A 112 10.71 21.85 -15.49
C VAL A 112 10.68 23.37 -15.49
N LEU A 113 11.14 23.93 -14.38
CA LEU A 113 11.20 25.37 -14.16
C LEU A 113 12.65 25.86 -14.24
N HIS A 114 12.80 27.09 -14.72
CA HIS A 114 14.09 27.77 -14.83
C HIS A 114 14.73 28.01 -13.47
N GLY A 115 16.01 27.66 -13.33
CA GLY A 115 16.84 28.05 -12.18
C GLY A 115 16.40 27.50 -10.82
N VAL A 116 15.34 26.71 -10.77
CA VAL A 116 14.83 26.07 -9.55
C VAL A 116 14.98 24.57 -9.71
N PHE A 117 15.75 23.95 -8.83
CA PHE A 117 15.74 22.51 -8.64
C PHE A 117 14.63 22.16 -7.66
N PHE A 118 13.69 21.34 -8.10
CA PHE A 118 12.64 20.82 -7.24
C PHE A 118 12.45 19.32 -7.50
N PRO A 119 12.16 18.53 -6.45
CA PRO A 119 11.89 17.11 -6.61
C PRO A 119 10.56 16.92 -7.34
N GLN A 120 10.64 16.32 -8.51
CA GLN A 120 9.47 15.85 -9.27
C GLN A 120 9.24 14.38 -8.90
N PHE A 121 8.03 14.05 -8.46
CA PHE A 121 7.62 12.69 -8.13
C PHE A 121 6.93 12.04 -9.32
N ILE A 122 7.43 10.89 -9.75
CA ILE A 122 6.82 10.08 -10.80
C ILE A 122 6.36 8.78 -10.20
N TYR A 123 5.04 8.65 -10.09
CA TYR A 123 4.43 7.43 -9.59
C TYR A 123 4.21 6.48 -10.75
N PHE A 124 4.94 5.37 -10.79
CA PHE A 124 4.70 4.27 -11.71
C PHE A 124 3.75 3.27 -11.06
N GLY A 125 2.72 2.89 -11.80
CA GLY A 125 1.74 1.87 -11.37
C GLY A 125 2.40 0.50 -11.13
N LYS A 126 1.60 -0.47 -10.69
CA LYS A 126 2.03 -1.82 -10.27
C LYS A 126 3.21 -2.35 -11.08
N VAL A 127 4.34 -2.59 -10.42
CA VAL A 127 5.56 -3.16 -10.99
C VAL A 127 5.85 -4.54 -10.38
N GLU A 128 6.46 -5.42 -11.18
CA GLU A 128 6.91 -6.75 -10.77
C GLU A 128 8.23 -7.07 -11.48
N GLY A 129 9.18 -7.63 -10.75
CA GLY A 129 10.46 -8.06 -11.31
C GLY A 129 11.71 -7.48 -10.69
N ARG A 130 12.83 -7.64 -11.38
CA ARG A 130 14.18 -7.32 -10.87
C ARG A 130 14.94 -6.31 -11.72
N ASN A 131 14.68 -6.28 -13.03
CA ASN A 131 15.42 -5.44 -13.96
C ASN A 131 14.62 -4.19 -14.28
N LEU A 132 15.10 -3.03 -13.85
CA LEU A 132 14.47 -1.74 -14.08
C LEU A 132 15.22 -0.98 -15.18
N SER A 133 14.50 -0.53 -16.20
CA SER A 133 15.03 0.35 -17.24
C SER A 133 14.31 1.69 -17.19
N ILE A 134 15.07 2.78 -17.02
CA ILE A 134 14.54 4.15 -16.96
C ILE A 134 15.13 4.93 -18.12
N TRP A 135 14.27 5.58 -18.89
CA TRP A 135 14.65 6.49 -19.95
C TRP A 135 14.17 7.89 -19.63
N ILE A 136 15.05 8.87 -19.78
CA ILE A 136 14.74 10.29 -19.64
C ILE A 136 15.03 10.95 -20.98
N PHE A 137 14.00 11.50 -21.60
CA PHE A 137 14.07 12.15 -22.90
C PHE A 137 13.89 13.65 -22.72
N HIS A 138 14.84 14.42 -23.26
CA HIS A 138 14.62 15.84 -23.45
C HIS A 138 13.95 16.08 -24.79
N HIS A 139 12.62 16.15 -24.78
CA HIS A 139 11.88 16.57 -25.97
C HIS A 139 12.26 18.03 -26.29
N ARG A 140 12.31 18.42 -27.56
CA ARG A 140 12.47 19.85 -27.92
C ARG A 140 11.39 20.63 -27.18
N SER A 141 11.79 21.52 -26.27
CA SER A 141 10.89 22.49 -25.66
C SER A 141 10.15 23.22 -26.78
N VAL A 142 8.85 23.48 -26.56
CA VAL A 142 7.98 24.19 -27.51
C VAL A 142 8.54 25.59 -27.83
N LEU A 143 9.47 26.12 -27.01
CA LEU A 143 9.98 27.49 -27.11
C LEU A 143 11.52 27.65 -27.08
N GLY A 144 12.34 26.61 -27.26
CA GLY A 144 13.79 26.85 -27.41
C GLY A 144 14.77 25.68 -27.33
N ASN A 145 16.07 26.03 -27.43
CA ASN A 145 17.24 25.12 -27.35
C ASN A 145 17.74 24.88 -25.92
N ALA A 146 16.85 24.95 -24.92
CA ALA A 146 17.20 24.81 -23.51
C ALA A 146 17.92 23.48 -23.21
N SER A 147 18.87 23.45 -22.29
CA SER A 147 19.38 22.21 -21.72
C SER A 147 18.66 21.90 -20.41
N LEU A 148 18.41 20.62 -20.17
CA LEU A 148 18.00 20.17 -18.84
C LEU A 148 19.22 19.96 -17.97
N LEU A 149 19.10 20.33 -16.71
CA LEU A 149 20.07 20.08 -15.67
C LEU A 149 19.48 19.05 -14.71
N LEU A 150 20.13 17.89 -14.58
CA LEU A 150 19.72 16.83 -13.67
C LEU A 150 20.79 16.65 -12.59
N THR A 151 20.45 16.96 -11.34
CA THR A 151 21.40 16.87 -10.22
C THR A 151 21.28 15.57 -9.44
N ASN A 152 20.08 15.00 -9.36
CA ASN A 152 19.83 13.77 -8.61
C ASN A 152 18.63 13.00 -9.18
N ILE A 153 18.70 11.67 -9.09
CA ILE A 153 17.60 10.75 -9.37
C ILE A 153 17.51 9.73 -8.23
N GLY A 154 16.53 9.88 -7.34
CA GLY A 154 16.21 8.89 -6.30
C GLY A 154 15.08 7.97 -6.72
N MET A 155 15.01 6.78 -6.12
CA MET A 155 13.87 5.87 -6.25
C MET A 155 13.38 5.44 -4.88
N GLU A 156 12.07 5.36 -4.75
CA GLU A 156 11.42 4.77 -3.59
C GLU A 156 10.52 3.62 -4.03
N PHE A 157 10.62 2.51 -3.34
CA PHE A 157 9.83 1.31 -3.57
C PHE A 157 8.86 1.12 -2.41
N PHE A 158 7.61 0.83 -2.75
CA PHE A 158 6.58 0.44 -1.80
C PHE A 158 6.24 -1.01 -2.09
N ILE A 159 6.73 -1.90 -1.23
CA ILE A 159 6.66 -3.35 -1.45
C ILE A 159 5.56 -3.91 -0.56
N PRO A 160 4.54 -4.59 -1.10
CA PRO A 160 3.50 -5.19 -0.28
C PRO A 160 4.13 -6.26 0.62
N VAL A 161 3.93 -6.12 1.93
CA VAL A 161 4.26 -7.14 2.91
C VAL A 161 3.05 -8.05 3.02
N LYS A 162 3.21 -9.29 2.57
CA LYS A 162 2.28 -10.34 3.00
C LYS A 162 2.58 -10.60 4.47
N GLU A 163 1.88 -9.91 5.38
CA GLU A 163 1.82 -10.40 6.75
C GLU A 163 1.26 -11.82 6.67
N LYS A 164 1.97 -12.77 7.27
CA LYS A 164 1.48 -14.13 7.43
C LYS A 164 0.16 -14.00 8.20
N ALA A 165 -0.96 -14.23 7.52
CA ALA A 165 -2.28 -14.16 8.16
C ALA A 165 -2.21 -14.98 9.45
N ILE A 166 -2.34 -14.31 10.60
CA ILE A 166 -2.52 -15.01 11.87
C ILE A 166 -3.81 -15.79 11.69
N PRO A 167 -3.81 -17.14 11.81
CA PRO A 167 -5.04 -17.91 11.75
C PRO A 167 -6.07 -17.29 12.69
N PHE A 168 -7.32 -17.13 12.24
CA PHE A 168 -8.34 -16.43 13.03
C PHE A 168 -8.48 -17.03 14.44
N GLU A 169 -8.26 -18.33 14.57
CA GLU A 169 -8.21 -19.04 15.85
C GLU A 169 -7.14 -18.48 16.79
N GLU A 170 -5.92 -18.27 16.31
CA GLU A 170 -4.81 -17.71 17.10
C GLU A 170 -5.11 -16.26 17.49
N TYR A 171 -5.63 -15.46 16.56
CA TYR A 171 -6.08 -14.09 16.86
C TYR A 171 -7.12 -14.09 17.99
N PHE A 172 -8.22 -14.85 17.85
CA PHE A 172 -9.29 -14.84 18.84
C PHE A 172 -8.87 -15.45 20.17
N MET A 173 -8.04 -16.49 20.18
CA MET A 173 -7.48 -17.04 21.43
C MET A 173 -6.67 -15.99 22.21
N GLY A 174 -5.88 -15.15 21.51
CA GLY A 174 -5.13 -14.04 22.13
C GLY A 174 -6.02 -12.93 22.69
N HIS A 175 -7.28 -12.83 22.24
CA HIS A 175 -8.23 -11.77 22.64
C HIS A 175 -9.30 -12.24 23.63
N LEU A 176 -9.19 -13.47 24.16
CA LEU A 176 -10.12 -13.99 25.18
C LEU A 176 -9.99 -13.33 26.57
N GLY A 177 -8.93 -12.56 26.80
CA GLY A 177 -8.69 -11.88 28.06
C GLY A 177 -8.65 -12.86 29.24
N ASN A 178 -9.49 -12.65 30.24
CA ASN A 178 -9.51 -13.46 31.46
C ASN A 178 -10.05 -14.89 31.28
N LEU A 179 -10.69 -15.19 30.15
CA LEU A 179 -11.23 -16.51 29.81
C LEU A 179 -10.15 -17.44 29.23
N ALA A 180 -9.06 -16.88 28.70
CA ALA A 180 -8.03 -17.62 27.99
C ALA A 180 -7.49 -18.80 28.82
N GLY A 181 -7.45 -19.98 28.20
CA GLY A 181 -6.84 -21.18 28.80
C GLY A 181 -7.67 -21.85 29.91
N LYS A 182 -8.96 -21.48 30.09
CA LYS A 182 -9.79 -21.98 31.18
C LYS A 182 -11.02 -22.72 30.69
N VAL A 183 -11.51 -23.64 31.53
CA VAL A 183 -12.90 -24.10 31.47
C VAL A 183 -13.69 -23.26 32.47
N VAL A 184 -14.72 -22.58 32.00
CA VAL A 184 -15.56 -21.71 32.84
C VAL A 184 -16.91 -22.35 33.06
N VAL A 185 -17.36 -22.35 34.32
CA VAL A 185 -18.68 -22.89 34.70
C VAL A 185 -19.65 -21.73 34.89
N TYR A 186 -20.69 -21.68 34.07
CA TYR A 186 -21.81 -20.77 34.21
C TYR A 186 -22.96 -21.48 34.92
N LYS A 187 -23.46 -20.88 36.01
CA LYS A 187 -24.70 -21.30 36.66
C LYS A 187 -25.80 -20.33 36.26
N LYS A 188 -26.87 -20.82 35.64
CA LYS A 188 -28.01 -19.98 35.23
C LYS A 188 -29.32 -20.59 35.68
N GLU A 189 -30.25 -19.75 36.08
CA GLU A 189 -31.63 -20.17 36.31
C GLU A 189 -32.43 -20.04 35.01
N ILE A 190 -32.98 -21.14 34.53
CA ILE A 190 -33.78 -21.22 33.30
C ILE A 190 -35.10 -21.89 33.64
N ARG A 191 -36.20 -21.13 33.53
CA ARG A 191 -37.56 -21.61 33.82
C ARG A 191 -37.66 -22.27 35.21
N GLY A 192 -37.02 -21.67 36.22
CA GLY A 192 -37.03 -22.15 37.61
C GLY A 192 -36.09 -23.31 37.92
N LYS A 193 -35.24 -23.75 36.96
CA LYS A 193 -34.21 -24.77 37.18
C LYS A 193 -32.82 -24.15 37.07
N VAL A 194 -31.95 -24.47 38.02
CA VAL A 194 -30.53 -24.11 37.94
C VAL A 194 -29.84 -25.10 37.00
N VAL A 195 -29.25 -24.58 35.92
CA VAL A 195 -28.44 -25.34 34.97
C VAL A 195 -26.98 -24.93 35.10
N GLU A 196 -26.08 -25.90 34.93
CA GLU A 196 -24.64 -25.67 34.87
C GLU A 196 -24.13 -25.88 33.44
N VAL A 197 -23.35 -24.93 32.94
CA VAL A 197 -22.75 -25.00 31.60
C VAL A 197 -21.25 -24.83 31.72
N TYR A 198 -20.50 -25.79 31.22
CA TYR A 198 -19.04 -25.78 31.21
C TYR A 198 -18.59 -25.37 29.81
N VAL A 199 -17.99 -24.20 29.66
CA VAL A 199 -17.47 -23.72 28.37
C VAL A 199 -15.95 -23.82 28.37
N ASP A 200 -15.39 -24.50 27.38
CA ASP A 200 -13.95 -24.73 27.26
C ASP A 200 -13.30 -23.65 26.37
N TYR A 201 -12.67 -22.65 26.99
CA TYR A 201 -11.95 -21.58 26.31
C TYR A 201 -10.47 -21.91 26.05
N ARG A 202 -10.08 -23.20 26.10
CA ARG A 202 -8.74 -23.66 25.70
C ARG A 202 -8.63 -23.94 24.21
N THR A 203 -9.77 -24.13 23.54
CA THR A 203 -9.80 -24.45 22.10
C THR A 203 -10.98 -23.79 21.42
N ILE A 204 -10.77 -23.34 20.19
CA ILE A 204 -11.84 -22.92 19.28
C ILE A 204 -12.18 -24.11 18.39
N ILE A 205 -13.47 -24.36 18.18
CA ILE A 205 -13.94 -25.42 17.27
C ILE A 205 -14.29 -24.88 15.88
N ALA A 206 -14.66 -23.60 15.79
CA ALA A 206 -14.94 -22.93 14.52
C ALA A 206 -14.91 -21.41 14.69
N VAL A 207 -14.61 -20.72 13.60
CA VAL A 207 -14.73 -19.28 13.45
C VAL A 207 -15.57 -19.00 12.20
N ARG A 208 -16.60 -18.16 12.33
CA ARG A 208 -17.45 -17.75 11.20
C ARG A 208 -17.59 -16.24 11.16
N LYS A 209 -17.21 -15.64 10.03
CA LYS A 209 -17.41 -14.21 9.78
C LYS A 209 -18.90 -13.89 9.76
N THR A 210 -19.28 -12.76 10.34
CA THR A 210 -20.64 -12.23 10.26
C THR A 210 -20.73 -11.13 9.20
N GLU A 211 -21.94 -10.72 8.85
CA GLU A 211 -22.18 -9.54 8.00
C GLU A 211 -21.96 -8.20 8.73
N TYR A 212 -21.77 -8.24 10.05
CA TYR A 212 -21.65 -7.05 10.89
C TYR A 212 -20.19 -6.57 10.95
N CYS A 213 -19.92 -5.37 10.44
CA CYS A 213 -18.61 -4.72 10.51
C CYS A 213 -18.70 -3.31 11.12
N GLY A 214 -17.61 -2.88 11.76
CA GLY A 214 -17.51 -1.69 12.60
C GLY A 214 -17.78 -1.98 14.08
N LEU A 215 -16.97 -1.39 14.97
CA LEU A 215 -17.09 -1.54 16.43
C LEU A 215 -18.51 -1.24 16.95
N ASN A 216 -19.19 -0.28 16.34
CA ASN A 216 -20.53 0.17 16.75
C ASN A 216 -21.68 -0.70 16.21
N ASN A 217 -21.38 -1.67 15.34
CA ASN A 217 -22.37 -2.54 14.72
C ASN A 217 -22.18 -3.98 15.22
N MET A 218 -22.33 -4.19 16.53
CA MET A 218 -22.17 -5.52 17.12
C MET A 218 -23.38 -6.41 16.75
N PRO A 219 -23.18 -7.69 16.37
CA PRO A 219 -24.27 -8.63 16.12
C PRO A 219 -25.23 -8.70 17.32
N PRO A 220 -26.53 -8.97 17.14
CA PRO A 220 -27.49 -9.04 18.23
C PRO A 220 -27.12 -10.11 19.26
N SER A 221 -27.55 -9.92 20.52
CA SER A 221 -27.34 -10.90 21.58
C SER A 221 -28.23 -12.12 21.39
N PHE A 222 -27.71 -13.32 21.67
CA PHE A 222 -28.49 -14.55 21.65
C PHE A 222 -29.53 -14.56 22.78
N SER A 223 -30.76 -14.92 22.44
CA SER A 223 -31.83 -15.21 23.40
C SER A 223 -31.45 -16.39 24.31
N ILE A 224 -32.19 -16.57 25.40
CA ILE A 224 -31.95 -17.67 26.34
C ILE A 224 -32.17 -19.02 25.65
N ASP A 225 -33.24 -19.16 24.86
CA ASP A 225 -33.54 -20.41 24.17
C ASP A 225 -32.44 -20.75 23.15
N GLU A 226 -31.95 -19.77 22.37
CA GLU A 226 -30.81 -19.97 21.47
C GLU A 226 -29.52 -20.36 22.21
N GLN A 227 -29.26 -19.79 23.38
CA GLN A 227 -28.10 -20.19 24.19
C GLN A 227 -28.22 -21.64 24.67
N VAL A 228 -29.42 -22.04 25.12
CA VAL A 228 -29.69 -23.42 25.55
C VAL A 228 -29.53 -24.41 24.40
N ASP A 229 -30.02 -24.08 23.21
CA ASP A 229 -29.88 -24.92 22.01
C ASP A 229 -28.42 -25.10 21.61
N GLN A 230 -27.60 -24.04 21.72
CA GLN A 230 -26.15 -24.13 21.50
C GLN A 230 -25.49 -25.09 22.49
N TRP A 231 -25.78 -24.94 23.79
CA TRP A 231 -25.14 -25.75 24.82
C TRP A 231 -25.55 -27.22 24.74
N ARG A 232 -26.82 -27.50 24.40
CA ARG A 232 -27.28 -28.87 24.11
C ARG A 232 -26.63 -29.45 22.85
N GLY A 233 -26.33 -28.58 21.87
CA GLY A 233 -25.53 -28.91 20.69
C GLY A 233 -24.03 -29.08 20.95
N GLY A 234 -23.57 -28.92 22.20
CA GLY A 234 -22.17 -29.14 22.58
C GLY A 234 -21.24 -27.95 22.37
N PHE A 235 -21.77 -26.74 22.18
CA PHE A 235 -20.96 -25.54 21.97
C PHE A 235 -21.52 -24.27 22.61
N SER A 236 -20.67 -23.27 22.79
CA SER A 236 -21.06 -21.90 23.13
C SER A 236 -20.50 -20.96 22.06
N LYS A 237 -21.35 -20.11 21.51
CA LYS A 237 -20.98 -19.14 20.47
C LYS A 237 -20.76 -17.77 21.10
N ASN A 238 -19.59 -17.19 20.89
CA ASN A 238 -19.25 -15.85 21.34
C ASN A 238 -19.20 -14.88 20.15
N ARG A 239 -19.61 -13.63 20.39
CA ARG A 239 -19.40 -12.51 19.44
C ARG A 239 -18.04 -11.91 19.75
N MET A 240 -17.10 -11.98 18.81
CA MET A 240 -15.76 -11.41 18.98
C MET A 240 -15.45 -10.47 17.81
N TYR A 241 -14.85 -9.33 18.12
CA TYR A 241 -14.47 -8.33 17.12
C TYR A 241 -13.04 -8.62 16.65
N ASN A 242 -12.81 -8.57 15.34
CA ASN A 242 -11.49 -8.57 14.76
C ASN A 242 -11.12 -7.15 14.33
N SER A 243 -10.16 -6.55 15.01
CA SER A 243 -9.67 -5.20 14.72
C SER A 243 -8.86 -5.11 13.43
N VAL A 244 -8.38 -6.23 12.89
CA VAL A 244 -7.58 -6.30 11.65
C VAL A 244 -8.45 -6.04 10.42
N ASP A 245 -9.58 -6.75 10.31
CA ASP A 245 -10.51 -6.58 9.18
C ASP A 245 -11.73 -5.73 9.53
N GLY A 246 -11.81 -5.27 10.78
CA GLY A 246 -12.86 -4.41 11.29
C GLY A 246 -14.23 -5.08 11.41
N CYS A 247 -14.32 -6.41 11.41
CA CYS A 247 -15.58 -7.15 11.39
C CYS A 247 -15.82 -8.02 12.64
N TRP A 248 -17.08 -8.35 12.87
CA TRP A 248 -17.50 -9.26 13.94
C TRP A 248 -17.56 -10.71 13.46
N TYR A 249 -17.21 -11.62 14.37
CA TYR A 249 -17.17 -13.05 14.14
C TYR A 249 -17.95 -13.80 15.22
N TYR A 250 -18.55 -14.90 14.80
CA TYR A 250 -19.01 -15.94 15.70
C TYR A 250 -17.88 -16.94 15.94
N VAL A 251 -17.40 -16.98 17.18
CA VAL A 251 -16.34 -17.88 17.63
C VAL A 251 -16.94 -18.94 18.51
N TYR A 252 -16.71 -20.20 18.15
CA TYR A 252 -17.37 -21.34 18.76
C TYR A 252 -16.40 -22.04 19.71
N PHE A 253 -16.86 -22.29 20.92
CA PHE A 253 -16.14 -23.01 21.98
C PHE A 253 -16.89 -24.28 22.33
N PRO A 254 -16.21 -25.39 22.67
CA PRO A 254 -16.89 -26.56 23.21
C PRO A 254 -17.66 -26.20 24.48
N ALA A 255 -18.85 -26.78 24.64
CA ALA A 255 -19.65 -26.63 25.85
C ALA A 255 -20.26 -27.95 26.29
N LEU A 256 -20.38 -28.13 27.60
CA LEU A 256 -21.12 -29.24 28.21
C LEU A 256 -22.27 -28.67 29.04
N TYR A 257 -23.49 -29.03 28.66
CA TYR A 257 -24.72 -28.67 29.35
C TYR A 257 -25.09 -29.74 30.38
N LYS A 258 -25.27 -29.34 31.65
CA LYS A 258 -25.83 -30.17 32.73
C LYS A 258 -27.06 -29.47 33.31
N GLY A 259 -28.23 -30.01 33.07
CA GLY A 259 -29.52 -29.46 33.52
C GLY A 259 -30.54 -30.54 33.81
#